data_AF-A0A4Z1J2R7-F1
#
_entry.id   AF-A0A4Z1J2R7-F1
#
_cell.length_a   1.000
_cell.length_b   1.000
_cell.length_c   1.000
_cell.angle_alpha   90.00
_cell.angle_beta   90.00
_cell.angle_gamma   90.00
#
_symmetry.space_group_name_H-M   'P 1'
#
loop_
_entity.id
_entity.type
_entity.pdbx_description
1 polymer ?
#
loop_
_entity_poly.entity_id
_entity_poly.type
_entity_poly.pdbx_seq_one_letter_code
_entity_poly.pdbx_strand_id
1 'polypeptide(L)'
;MVDRHQNNSRSSKPLNPNIDMGPLLGSLRSWNDIEKEMSAKQRREEENKSPAQKAKEKYEREAQVARHAGRMQNRVTIEKERGTPWDTERQATNKAAERLLNNIKAQKQQVQHSNKWRSKMASKLHSKATQERIEAEAKQQILVLERNFEMARTAEEERWLQELGENCNARNAKIHIEKCMTSESLLERGGSCCEDCQYDFRLAFFAAEEEQSRLRAEYYGN
;
A
#
# COMPACT_ATOMS: atom_id res chain seq x y z
N MET A 1 -10.42 -42.30 64.72
CA MET A 1 -10.49 -43.76 64.50
C MET A 1 -10.72 -44.00 63.02
N VAL A 2 -10.00 -45.00 62.54
CA VAL A 2 -9.90 -45.52 61.18
C VAL A 2 -11.12 -46.40 60.88
N ASP A 3 -11.54 -46.41 59.61
CA ASP A 3 -12.22 -47.52 58.92
C ASP A 3 -13.65 -47.87 59.40
N ARG A 4 -14.59 -48.34 58.58
CA ARG A 4 -14.59 -48.77 57.18
C ARG A 4 -16.01 -49.17 56.81
N HIS A 5 -16.37 -48.96 55.54
CA HIS A 5 -17.01 -49.92 54.63
C HIS A 5 -18.35 -50.60 55.03
N GLN A 6 -19.30 -50.83 54.13
CA GLN A 6 -19.19 -51.17 52.71
C GLN A 6 -20.59 -51.18 52.07
N ASN A 7 -20.64 -50.77 50.80
CA ASN A 7 -21.36 -51.40 49.67
C ASN A 7 -22.90 -51.56 49.71
N ASN A 8 -23.67 -51.51 48.62
CA ASN A 8 -23.43 -51.30 47.18
C ASN A 8 -24.81 -51.15 46.51
N SER A 9 -24.86 -50.40 45.40
CA SER A 9 -25.49 -50.80 44.11
C SER A 9 -26.34 -49.73 43.43
N ARG A 10 -25.73 -49.13 42.41
CA ARG A 10 -26.23 -48.85 41.04
C ARG A 10 -27.64 -48.26 40.88
N SER A 11 -27.72 -47.05 40.33
CA SER A 11 -27.73 -46.84 38.87
C SER A 11 -27.95 -45.36 38.51
N SER A 12 -27.33 -44.94 37.41
CA SER A 12 -27.56 -43.73 36.61
C SER A 12 -27.39 -42.34 37.28
N LYS A 13 -26.16 -41.81 37.24
CA LYS A 13 -25.90 -40.37 37.16
C LYS A 13 -25.09 -40.06 35.89
N PRO A 14 -25.38 -38.92 35.21
CA PRO A 14 -24.84 -38.62 33.90
C PRO A 14 -23.34 -38.32 33.97
N LEU A 15 -22.62 -38.88 32.99
CA LEU A 15 -21.21 -38.64 32.75
C LEU A 15 -20.98 -37.15 32.50
N ASN A 16 -20.32 -36.50 33.45
CA ASN A 16 -19.58 -35.26 33.25
C ASN A 16 -18.56 -35.51 32.12
N PRO A 17 -18.69 -34.87 30.94
CA PRO A 17 -17.61 -34.87 29.99
C PRO A 17 -16.59 -33.88 30.53
N ASN A 18 -15.56 -34.45 31.15
CA ASN A 18 -14.25 -33.88 31.25
C ASN A 18 -13.77 -33.55 29.81
N ILE A 19 -14.13 -32.36 29.33
CA ILE A 19 -13.46 -31.71 28.22
C ILE A 19 -12.64 -30.61 28.88
N ASP A 20 -11.35 -30.91 28.97
CA ASP A 20 -10.27 -29.95 29.10
C ASP A 20 -10.42 -28.89 28.00
N MET A 21 -11.27 -27.91 28.26
CA MET A 21 -11.22 -26.62 27.58
C MET A 21 -10.08 -25.86 28.24
N GLY A 22 -8.84 -26.29 27.95
CA GLY A 22 -7.69 -25.40 28.01
C GLY A 22 -8.01 -24.09 27.27
N PRO A 23 -7.29 -23.00 27.49
CA PRO A 23 -7.67 -21.70 26.94
C PRO A 23 -7.65 -21.75 25.41
N LEU A 24 -8.79 -22.07 24.79
CA LEU A 24 -9.15 -21.77 23.40
C LEU A 24 -9.47 -20.28 23.26
N LEU A 25 -8.76 -19.46 24.03
CA LEU A 25 -8.54 -18.05 23.81
C LEU A 25 -7.10 -17.99 23.34
N GLY A 26 -6.90 -18.24 22.05
CA GLY A 26 -5.70 -17.73 21.37
C GLY A 26 -5.59 -16.27 21.76
N SER A 27 -4.59 -15.95 22.59
CA SER A 27 -4.39 -14.63 23.17
C SER A 27 -4.57 -13.61 22.06
N LEU A 28 -5.64 -12.83 22.15
CA LEU A 28 -5.85 -11.67 21.29
C LEU A 28 -4.81 -10.65 21.75
N ARG A 29 -3.55 -10.89 21.39
CA ARG A 29 -2.44 -10.01 21.74
C ARG A 29 -2.80 -8.65 21.19
N SER A 30 -2.86 -7.66 22.09
CA SER A 30 -3.04 -6.28 21.70
C SER A 30 -1.93 -5.90 20.72
N TRP A 31 -2.25 -5.12 19.69
CA TRP A 31 -1.26 -4.58 18.77
C TRP A 31 -0.12 -3.86 19.52
N ASN A 32 -0.42 -3.24 20.67
CA ASN A 32 0.59 -2.66 21.57
C ASN A 32 1.55 -3.69 22.17
N ASP A 33 1.09 -4.90 22.50
CA ASP A 33 1.94 -5.96 23.06
C ASP A 33 2.83 -6.56 21.98
N ILE A 34 2.30 -6.70 20.75
CA ILE A 34 3.07 -7.12 19.58
C ILE A 34 4.15 -6.08 19.25
N GLU A 35 3.81 -4.79 19.21
CA GLU A 35 4.74 -3.70 18.90
C GLU A 35 5.83 -3.56 19.97
N LYS A 36 5.48 -3.69 21.26
CA LYS A 36 6.46 -3.73 22.36
C LYS A 36 7.39 -4.93 22.27
N GLU A 37 6.87 -6.11 21.96
CA GLU A 37 7.70 -7.31 21.82
C GLU A 37 8.62 -7.20 20.60
N MET A 38 8.11 -6.73 19.46
CA MET A 38 8.91 -6.50 18.25
C MET A 38 10.02 -5.47 18.52
N SER A 39 9.69 -4.36 19.18
CA SER A 39 10.66 -3.35 19.59
C SER A 39 11.72 -3.91 20.55
N ALA A 40 11.31 -4.73 21.53
CA ALA A 40 12.22 -5.34 22.50
C ALA A 40 13.10 -6.44 21.87
N LYS A 41 12.60 -7.15 20.86
CA LYS A 41 13.39 -8.09 20.05
C LYS A 41 14.42 -7.34 19.22
N GLN A 42 14.01 -6.26 18.56
CA GLN A 42 14.89 -5.44 17.73
C GLN A 42 16.03 -4.80 18.55
N ARG A 43 15.74 -4.32 19.77
CA ARG A 43 16.79 -3.83 20.70
C ARG A 43 17.78 -4.92 21.10
N ARG A 44 17.28 -6.12 21.42
CA ARG A 44 18.14 -7.26 21.75
C ARG A 44 19.00 -7.70 20.57
N GLU A 45 18.46 -7.69 19.36
CA GLU A 45 19.23 -7.94 18.15
C GLU A 45 20.31 -6.87 17.96
N GLU A 46 19.99 -5.59 18.15
CA GLU A 46 20.94 -4.48 18.02
C GLU A 46 22.08 -4.52 19.05
N GLU A 47 21.77 -4.89 20.29
CA GLU A 47 22.75 -5.06 21.37
C GLU A 47 23.68 -6.23 21.12
N ASN A 48 23.16 -7.33 20.57
CA ASN A 48 23.93 -8.55 20.26
C ASN A 48 24.73 -8.48 18.94
N LYS A 49 24.59 -7.41 18.14
CA LYS A 49 25.39 -7.24 16.92
C LYS A 49 26.86 -7.12 17.24
N SER A 50 27.68 -7.92 16.56
CA SER A 50 29.13 -7.83 16.67
C SER A 50 29.64 -6.47 16.18
N PRO A 51 30.81 -6.00 16.63
CA PRO A 51 31.42 -4.78 16.11
C PRO A 51 31.56 -4.77 14.59
N ALA A 52 31.85 -5.93 13.98
CA ALA A 52 31.93 -6.09 12.53
C ALA A 52 30.56 -5.92 11.83
N GLN A 53 29.48 -6.43 12.43
CA GLN A 53 28.12 -6.21 11.92
C GLN A 53 27.71 -4.73 12.02
N LYS A 54 28.00 -4.08 13.16
CA LYS A 54 27.72 -2.64 13.33
C LYS A 54 28.51 -1.79 12.33
N ALA A 55 29.78 -2.11 12.08
CA ALA A 55 30.59 -1.43 11.08
C ALA A 55 30.04 -1.64 9.65
N LYS A 56 29.63 -2.87 9.30
CA LYS A 56 29.03 -3.18 8.00
C LYS A 56 27.73 -2.44 7.77
N GLU A 57 26.83 -2.41 8.76
CA GLU A 57 25.57 -1.67 8.66
C GLU A 57 25.79 -0.16 8.55
N LYS A 58 26.76 0.38 9.28
CA LYS A 58 27.15 1.80 9.16
C LYS A 58 27.62 2.11 7.74
N TYR A 59 28.50 1.27 7.19
CA TYR A 59 28.97 1.41 5.80
C TYR A 59 27.82 1.28 4.79
N GLU A 60 26.90 0.33 4.98
CA GLU A 60 25.72 0.18 4.12
C GLU A 60 24.81 1.41 4.18
N ARG A 61 24.59 1.99 5.37
CA ARG A 61 23.84 3.26 5.53
C ARG A 61 24.54 4.42 4.83
N GLU A 62 25.85 4.58 5.04
CA GLU A 62 26.63 5.64 4.38
C GLU A 62 26.57 5.50 2.85
N ALA A 63 26.68 4.27 2.34
CA ALA A 63 26.54 3.99 0.92
C ALA A 63 25.11 4.24 0.40
N GLN A 64 24.07 3.99 1.22
CA GLN A 64 22.69 4.35 0.87
C GLN A 64 22.52 5.87 0.75
N VAL A 65 23.02 6.63 1.72
CA VAL A 65 22.98 8.10 1.71
C VAL A 65 23.73 8.67 0.51
N ALA A 66 24.94 8.17 0.22
CA ALA A 66 25.71 8.62 -0.94
C ALA A 66 25.00 8.34 -2.26
N ARG A 67 24.43 7.13 -2.43
CA ARG A 67 23.62 6.79 -3.62
C ARG A 67 22.40 7.70 -3.75
N HIS A 68 21.75 8.04 -2.65
CA HIS A 68 20.60 8.95 -2.65
C HIS A 68 20.99 10.36 -3.07
N ALA A 69 22.06 10.92 -2.48
CA ALA A 69 22.55 12.24 -2.84
C ALA A 69 22.87 12.35 -4.34
N GLY A 70 23.49 11.32 -4.92
CA GLY A 70 23.72 11.24 -6.36
C GLY A 70 22.44 11.24 -7.19
N ARG A 71 21.40 10.49 -6.77
CA ARG A 71 20.08 10.49 -7.45
C ARG A 71 19.44 11.88 -7.44
N MET A 72 19.46 12.58 -6.31
CA MET A 72 18.90 13.94 -6.22
C MET A 72 19.62 14.92 -7.13
N GLN A 73 20.94 14.78 -7.28
CA GLN A 73 21.71 15.58 -8.24
C GLN A 73 21.36 15.25 -9.70
N ASN A 74 21.18 13.97 -10.03
CA ASN A 74 20.75 13.54 -11.36
C ASN A 74 19.35 14.07 -11.70
N ARG A 75 18.40 14.01 -10.75
CA ARG A 75 17.07 14.59 -10.92
C ARG A 75 17.15 16.06 -11.33
N VAL A 76 17.87 16.88 -10.56
CA VAL A 76 18.04 18.32 -10.86
C VAL A 76 18.66 18.54 -12.25
N THR A 77 19.57 17.66 -12.68
CA THR A 77 20.22 17.75 -13.99
C THR A 77 19.24 17.40 -15.12
N ILE A 78 18.51 16.29 -15.00
CA ILE A 78 17.50 15.86 -15.97
C ILE A 78 16.34 16.86 -16.06
N GLU A 79 15.93 17.45 -14.94
CA GLU A 79 14.91 18.51 -14.93
C GLU A 79 15.37 19.75 -15.70
N LYS A 80 16.65 20.14 -15.59
CA LYS A 80 17.22 21.24 -16.39
C LYS A 80 17.26 20.91 -17.87
N GLU A 81 17.62 19.69 -18.24
CA GLU A 81 17.70 19.26 -19.64
C GLU A 81 16.33 19.13 -20.31
N ARG A 82 15.38 18.49 -19.62
CA ARG A 82 14.02 18.25 -20.15
C ARG A 82 13.08 19.44 -19.96
N GLY A 83 13.39 20.35 -19.04
CA GLY A 83 12.54 21.48 -18.70
C GLY A 83 11.23 21.09 -18.01
N THR A 84 11.07 19.84 -17.59
CA THR A 84 9.89 19.34 -16.88
C THR A 84 10.24 18.96 -15.45
N PRO A 85 9.49 19.41 -14.42
CA PRO A 85 9.67 18.95 -13.04
C PRO A 85 9.32 17.46 -12.90
N TRP A 86 10.06 16.71 -12.07
CA TRP A 86 9.84 15.28 -11.79
C TRP A 86 8.40 14.96 -11.39
N ASP A 87 7.80 15.83 -10.59
CA ASP A 87 6.44 15.64 -10.08
C ASP A 87 5.38 15.67 -11.19
N THR A 88 5.71 16.15 -12.40
CA THR A 88 4.77 16.26 -13.51
C THR A 88 4.37 14.88 -14.03
N GLU A 89 5.34 14.04 -14.38
CA GLU A 89 5.09 12.68 -14.89
C GLU A 89 4.45 11.82 -13.79
N ARG A 90 4.95 11.92 -12.55
CA ARG A 90 4.36 11.24 -11.39
C ARG A 90 2.89 11.62 -11.18
N GLN A 91 2.56 12.91 -11.27
CA GLN A 91 1.19 13.40 -11.11
C GLN A 91 0.31 12.97 -12.28
N ALA A 92 0.84 12.89 -13.50
CA ALA A 92 0.11 12.39 -14.66
C ALA A 92 -0.28 10.91 -14.46
N THR A 93 0.65 10.07 -14.00
CA THR A 93 0.35 8.67 -13.65
C THR A 93 -0.70 8.57 -12.54
N ASN A 94 -0.57 9.36 -11.48
CA ASN A 94 -1.55 9.38 -10.38
C ASN A 94 -2.96 9.73 -10.88
N LYS A 95 -3.08 10.80 -11.68
CA LYS A 95 -4.36 11.23 -12.25
C LYS A 95 -4.96 10.17 -13.18
N ALA A 96 -4.13 9.50 -13.99
CA ALA A 96 -4.59 8.43 -14.86
C ALA A 96 -5.09 7.22 -14.06
N ALA A 97 -4.37 6.84 -13.00
CA ALA A 97 -4.76 5.77 -12.09
C ALA A 97 -6.09 6.09 -11.38
N GLU A 98 -6.24 7.30 -10.83
CA GLU A 98 -7.48 7.73 -10.17
C GLU A 98 -8.68 7.71 -11.11
N ARG A 99 -8.52 8.20 -12.35
CA ARG A 99 -9.58 8.17 -13.36
C ARG A 99 -10.01 6.75 -13.69
N LEU A 100 -9.05 5.85 -13.90
CA LEU A 100 -9.31 4.44 -14.17
C LEU A 100 -10.02 3.76 -12.98
N LEU A 101 -9.55 4.01 -11.75
CA LEU A 101 -10.17 3.50 -10.53
C LEU A 101 -11.60 3.97 -10.34
N ASN A 102 -11.84 5.28 -10.51
CA ASN A 102 -13.16 5.86 -10.37
C ASN A 102 -14.12 5.32 -11.43
N ASN A 103 -13.66 5.12 -12.66
CA ASN A 103 -14.48 4.48 -13.70
C ASN A 103 -14.83 3.04 -13.32
N ILE A 104 -13.85 2.23 -12.89
CA ILE A 104 -14.09 0.84 -12.46
C ILE A 104 -15.05 0.78 -11.26
N LYS A 105 -14.89 1.68 -10.27
CA LYS A 105 -15.80 1.78 -9.12
C LYS A 105 -17.22 2.14 -9.56
N ALA A 106 -17.36 3.14 -10.45
CA ALA A 106 -18.65 3.56 -10.99
C ALA A 106 -19.33 2.41 -11.77
N GLN A 107 -18.59 1.68 -12.60
CA GLN A 107 -19.13 0.52 -13.31
C GLN A 107 -19.56 -0.60 -12.37
N LYS A 108 -18.77 -0.92 -11.34
CA LYS A 108 -19.15 -1.90 -10.30
C LYS A 108 -20.43 -1.50 -9.58
N GLN A 109 -20.57 -0.22 -9.22
CA GLN A 109 -21.79 0.30 -8.60
C GLN A 109 -22.98 0.20 -9.54
N GLN A 110 -22.82 0.58 -10.82
CA GLN A 110 -23.87 0.48 -11.83
C GLN A 110 -24.36 -0.97 -12.00
N VAL A 111 -23.46 -1.95 -12.03
CA VAL A 111 -23.80 -3.39 -12.11
C VAL A 111 -24.52 -3.87 -10.83
N GLN A 112 -24.09 -3.44 -9.65
CA GLN A 112 -24.78 -3.77 -8.40
C GLN A 112 -26.19 -3.19 -8.34
N HIS A 113 -26.37 -1.94 -8.78
CA HIS A 113 -27.68 -1.31 -8.86
C HIS A 113 -28.55 -2.01 -9.92
N SER A 114 -28.04 -2.28 -11.12
CA SER A 114 -28.81 -2.97 -12.16
C SER A 114 -29.28 -4.35 -11.71
N ASN A 115 -28.46 -5.11 -10.98
CA ASN A 115 -28.87 -6.41 -10.43
C ASN A 115 -30.02 -6.29 -9.41
N LYS A 116 -30.03 -5.25 -8.57
CA LYS A 116 -31.15 -4.95 -7.65
C LYS A 116 -32.43 -4.60 -8.41
N TRP A 117 -32.33 -3.85 -9.51
CA TRP A 117 -33.48 -3.45 -10.33
C TRP A 117 -33.98 -4.57 -11.26
N ARG A 118 -33.09 -5.43 -11.77
CA ARG A 118 -33.41 -6.57 -12.64
C ARG A 118 -34.19 -7.67 -11.91
N SER A 119 -34.00 -7.81 -10.60
CA SER A 119 -34.84 -8.67 -9.76
C SER A 119 -36.30 -8.17 -9.65
N LYS A 120 -36.60 -6.92 -10.05
CA LYS A 120 -37.91 -6.29 -9.83
C LYS A 120 -38.71 -6.06 -11.12
N MET A 121 -38.09 -6.01 -12.31
CA MET A 121 -38.80 -5.81 -13.57
C MET A 121 -38.21 -6.63 -14.73
N ALA A 122 -38.86 -7.75 -15.04
CA ALA A 122 -38.68 -8.47 -16.29
C ALA A 122 -39.55 -7.80 -17.37
N SER A 123 -39.03 -6.81 -18.11
CA SER A 123 -39.75 -6.29 -19.28
C SER A 123 -38.86 -5.72 -20.39
N LYS A 124 -38.99 -6.38 -21.56
CA LYS A 124 -38.88 -5.90 -22.96
C LYS A 124 -37.51 -5.92 -23.68
N LEU A 125 -37.51 -6.59 -24.83
CA LEU A 125 -36.41 -6.80 -25.79
C LEU A 125 -35.68 -5.53 -26.28
N HIS A 126 -36.30 -4.35 -26.27
CA HIS A 126 -35.61 -3.08 -26.60
C HIS A 126 -34.51 -2.71 -25.58
N SER A 127 -34.51 -3.34 -24.40
CA SER A 127 -33.45 -3.25 -23.41
C SER A 127 -32.14 -3.89 -23.87
N LYS A 128 -32.16 -4.95 -24.70
CA LYS A 128 -30.95 -5.75 -24.95
C LYS A 128 -29.93 -5.02 -25.84
N ALA A 129 -30.36 -4.49 -26.99
CA ALA A 129 -29.47 -3.77 -27.90
C ALA A 129 -28.92 -2.47 -27.26
N THR A 130 -29.75 -1.77 -26.48
CA THR A 130 -29.35 -0.59 -25.73
C THR A 130 -28.34 -0.94 -24.63
N GLN A 131 -28.56 -2.06 -23.92
CA GLN A 131 -27.64 -2.58 -22.90
C GLN A 131 -26.31 -3.03 -23.52
N GLU A 132 -26.34 -3.77 -24.63
CA GLU A 132 -25.15 -4.21 -25.36
C GLU A 132 -24.32 -2.99 -25.84
N ARG A 133 -24.99 -1.91 -26.28
CA ARG A 133 -24.32 -0.66 -26.64
C ARG A 133 -23.69 0.03 -25.43
N ILE A 134 -24.38 0.12 -24.30
CA ILE A 134 -23.85 0.70 -23.05
C ILE A 134 -22.64 -0.11 -22.56
N GLU A 135 -22.70 -1.44 -22.60
CA GLU A 135 -21.59 -2.31 -22.23
C GLU A 135 -20.40 -2.17 -23.19
N ALA A 136 -20.64 -2.01 -24.49
CA ALA A 136 -19.60 -1.77 -25.47
C ALA A 136 -18.92 -0.40 -25.27
N GLU A 137 -19.70 0.66 -25.06
CA GLU A 137 -19.20 2.01 -24.75
C GLU A 137 -18.37 2.00 -23.44
N ALA A 138 -18.85 1.31 -22.40
CA ALA A 138 -18.15 1.15 -21.13
C ALA A 138 -16.82 0.39 -21.27
N LYS A 139 -16.80 -0.69 -22.06
CA LYS A 139 -15.57 -1.44 -22.37
C LYS A 139 -14.57 -0.58 -23.15
N GLN A 140 -15.03 0.16 -24.15
CA GLN A 140 -14.17 1.06 -24.92
C GLN A 140 -13.58 2.16 -24.04
N GLN A 141 -14.37 2.70 -23.10
CA GLN A 141 -13.89 3.71 -22.16
C GLN A 141 -12.82 3.16 -21.22
N ILE A 142 -12.98 1.94 -20.70
CA ILE A 142 -11.95 1.27 -19.90
C ILE A 142 -10.65 1.13 -20.70
N LEU A 143 -10.72 0.60 -21.93
CA LEU A 143 -9.53 0.38 -22.76
C LEU A 143 -8.74 1.67 -23.01
N VAL A 144 -9.44 2.79 -23.23
CA VAL A 144 -8.79 4.10 -23.39
C VAL A 144 -8.11 4.54 -22.10
N LEU A 145 -8.77 4.36 -20.95
CA LEU A 145 -8.21 4.74 -19.65
C LEU A 145 -7.01 3.85 -19.26
N GLU A 146 -7.05 2.56 -19.56
CA GLU A 146 -5.93 1.64 -19.38
C GLU A 146 -4.73 2.03 -20.24
N ARG A 147 -4.94 2.34 -21.53
CA ARG A 147 -3.87 2.84 -22.40
C ARG A 147 -3.27 4.15 -21.88
N ASN A 148 -4.11 5.08 -21.44
CA ASN A 148 -3.63 6.36 -20.90
C ASN A 148 -2.82 6.17 -19.62
N PHE A 149 -3.25 5.25 -18.75
CA PHE A 149 -2.50 4.88 -17.56
C PHE A 149 -1.16 4.24 -17.92
N GLU A 150 -1.15 3.31 -18.88
CA GLU A 150 0.07 2.66 -19.34
C GLU A 150 1.09 3.66 -19.90
N MET A 151 0.66 4.57 -20.78
CA MET A 151 1.56 5.59 -21.34
C MET A 151 2.16 6.50 -20.25
N ALA A 152 1.34 6.95 -19.29
CA ALA A 152 1.82 7.79 -18.20
C ALA A 152 2.81 7.02 -17.31
N ARG A 153 2.49 5.75 -17.02
CA ARG A 153 3.37 4.86 -16.26
C ARG A 153 4.71 4.64 -16.95
N THR A 154 4.73 4.33 -18.24
CA THR A 154 5.98 4.15 -19.00
C THR A 154 6.82 5.42 -18.98
N ALA A 155 6.21 6.61 -19.11
CA ALA A 155 6.93 7.87 -19.04
C ALA A 155 7.57 8.12 -17.65
N GLU A 156 6.86 7.81 -16.56
CA GLU A 156 7.41 7.87 -15.20
C GLU A 156 8.55 6.86 -15.01
N GLU A 157 8.42 5.65 -15.55
CA GLU A 157 9.43 4.58 -15.46
C GLU A 157 10.70 4.96 -16.20
N GLU A 158 10.58 5.40 -17.46
CA GLU A 158 11.70 5.85 -18.28
C GLU A 158 12.44 7.00 -17.60
N ARG A 159 11.70 7.93 -16.99
CA ARG A 159 12.31 9.04 -16.26
C ARG A 159 13.07 8.54 -15.03
N TRP A 160 12.49 7.62 -14.28
CA TRP A 160 13.16 7.00 -13.12
C TRP A 160 14.44 6.28 -13.51
N LEU A 161 14.40 5.51 -14.61
CA LEU A 161 15.57 4.81 -15.14
C LEU A 161 16.68 5.78 -15.54
N GLN A 162 16.33 6.94 -16.12
CA GLN A 162 17.29 8.00 -16.42
C GLN A 162 17.92 8.59 -15.15
N GLU A 163 17.13 8.86 -14.09
CA GLU A 163 17.65 9.36 -12.80
C GLU A 163 18.65 8.38 -12.15
N LEU A 164 18.44 7.08 -12.33
CA LEU A 164 19.33 6.05 -11.82
C LEU A 164 20.68 5.96 -12.56
N GLY A 165 20.78 6.47 -13.80
CA GLY A 165 22.02 6.56 -14.56
C GLY A 165 22.79 5.23 -14.70
N GLU A 166 24.12 5.27 -14.63
CA GLU A 166 25.03 4.09 -14.70
C GLU A 166 24.93 3.16 -13.47
N ASN A 167 24.21 3.56 -12.42
CA ASN A 167 23.99 2.77 -11.20
C ASN A 167 22.78 1.84 -11.33
N CYS A 168 22.69 1.15 -12.47
CA CYS A 168 21.71 0.12 -12.84
C CYS A 168 21.74 -1.12 -11.93
N ASN A 169 21.79 -0.94 -10.61
CA ASN A 169 21.34 -1.97 -9.70
C ASN A 169 19.86 -2.15 -9.98
N ALA A 170 19.56 -3.13 -10.85
CA ALA A 170 18.23 -3.56 -11.22
C ALA A 170 17.35 -3.70 -9.98
N ARG A 171 17.93 -4.00 -8.81
CA ARG A 171 17.27 -4.02 -7.51
C ARG A 171 16.54 -2.73 -7.12
N ASN A 172 17.11 -1.53 -7.30
CA ASN A 172 16.45 -0.28 -6.88
C ASN A 172 15.34 0.14 -7.86
N ALA A 173 15.62 0.02 -9.16
CA ALA A 173 14.60 0.17 -10.21
C ALA A 173 13.46 -0.83 -10.00
N LYS A 174 13.79 -2.10 -9.75
CA LYS A 174 12.85 -3.17 -9.42
C LYS A 174 12.05 -2.86 -8.16
N ILE A 175 12.67 -2.35 -7.09
CA ILE A 175 11.92 -1.96 -5.89
C ILE A 175 10.93 -0.83 -6.20
N HIS A 176 11.30 0.17 -7.00
CA HIS A 176 10.37 1.24 -7.40
C HIS A 176 9.25 0.69 -8.28
N ILE A 177 9.57 -0.09 -9.31
CA ILE A 177 8.59 -0.71 -10.20
C ILE A 177 7.65 -1.62 -9.41
N GLU A 178 8.19 -2.49 -8.55
CA GLU A 178 7.44 -3.46 -7.74
C GLU A 178 6.58 -2.80 -6.66
N LYS A 179 7.06 -1.73 -6.02
CA LYS A 179 6.36 -1.13 -4.88
C LYS A 179 5.55 0.11 -5.22
N CYS A 180 5.92 0.83 -6.28
CA CYS A 180 5.35 2.13 -6.64
C CYS A 180 4.65 2.12 -8.01
N MET A 181 4.89 1.12 -8.87
CA MET A 181 4.40 1.08 -10.26
C MET A 181 3.75 -0.24 -10.72
N THR A 182 3.51 -1.21 -9.82
CA THR A 182 3.08 -2.57 -10.18
C THR A 182 1.72 -2.59 -10.95
N SER A 183 1.40 -3.64 -11.72
CA SER A 183 0.15 -3.80 -12.51
C SER A 183 -0.98 -4.74 -11.98
N GLU A 184 -2.22 -4.42 -12.38
CA GLU A 184 -3.51 -5.16 -12.28
C GLU A 184 -4.19 -5.35 -10.91
N SER A 185 -3.44 -5.56 -9.82
CA SER A 185 -3.97 -5.42 -8.44
C SER A 185 -3.97 -3.96 -7.91
N LEU A 186 -3.81 -2.95 -8.80
CA LEU A 186 -2.88 -1.83 -8.58
C LEU A 186 -3.36 -0.39 -8.85
N LEU A 187 -4.64 -0.15 -8.64
CA LEU A 187 -5.19 1.21 -8.75
C LEU A 187 -5.12 2.00 -7.43
N GLU A 188 -4.78 1.34 -6.33
CA GLU A 188 -4.58 1.96 -5.03
C GLU A 188 -3.09 2.22 -4.81
N ARG A 189 -2.61 3.34 -5.34
CA ARG A 189 -1.25 3.87 -5.09
C ARG A 189 -1.20 4.42 -3.64
N GLY A 190 -1.38 3.54 -2.67
CA GLY A 190 -1.41 3.84 -1.22
C GLY A 190 -0.65 2.82 -0.36
N GLY A 191 0.01 1.84 -1.00
CA GLY A 191 0.85 0.85 -0.33
C GLY A 191 2.25 1.36 0.04
N SER A 192 3.11 0.47 0.53
CA SER A 192 4.47 0.80 0.95
C SER A 192 5.28 1.45 -0.19
N CYS A 193 5.48 2.76 -0.13
CA CYS A 193 6.28 3.49 -1.11
C CYS A 193 7.78 3.13 -0.98
N CYS A 194 8.56 3.26 -2.06
CA CYS A 194 10.02 3.18 -1.95
C CYS A 194 10.56 4.35 -1.10
N GLU A 195 11.77 4.20 -0.57
CA GLU A 195 12.44 5.21 0.28
C GLU A 195 12.42 6.60 -0.37
N ASP A 196 12.71 6.68 -1.66
CA ASP A 196 12.73 7.94 -2.41
C ASP A 196 11.32 8.56 -2.52
N CYS A 197 10.29 7.76 -2.83
CA CYS A 197 8.90 8.22 -2.84
C CYS A 197 8.40 8.66 -1.46
N GLN A 198 8.86 8.01 -0.39
CA GLN A 198 8.54 8.40 0.99
C GLN A 198 9.25 9.70 1.39
N TYR A 199 10.48 9.90 0.94
CA TYR A 199 11.24 11.11 1.19
C TYR A 199 10.64 12.31 0.45
N ASP A 200 10.31 12.16 -0.83
CA ASP A 200 9.62 13.20 -1.61
C ASP A 200 8.28 13.59 -0.95
N PHE A 201 7.54 12.60 -0.44
CA PHE A 201 6.32 12.84 0.32
C PHE A 201 6.60 13.64 1.61
N ARG A 202 7.66 13.31 2.35
CA ARG A 202 8.06 14.07 3.55
C ARG A 202 8.50 15.49 3.22
N LEU A 203 9.25 15.69 2.14
CA LEU A 203 9.65 17.03 1.70
C LEU A 203 8.43 17.88 1.33
N ALA A 204 7.51 17.33 0.54
CA ALA A 204 6.26 18.00 0.21
C ALA A 204 5.43 18.32 1.46
N PHE A 205 5.39 17.41 2.43
CA PHE A 205 4.74 17.64 3.71
C PHE A 205 5.39 18.81 4.48
N PHE A 206 6.71 18.83 4.62
CA PHE A 206 7.41 19.92 5.32
C PHE A 206 7.24 21.27 4.61
N ALA A 207 7.29 21.31 3.27
CA ALA A 207 7.03 22.54 2.52
C ALA A 207 5.59 23.05 2.74
N ALA A 208 4.61 22.15 2.80
CA ALA A 208 3.22 22.51 3.10
C ALA A 208 3.03 22.97 4.56
N GLU A 209 3.74 22.37 5.51
CA GLU A 209 3.73 22.77 6.91
C GLU A 209 4.38 24.15 7.11
N GLU A 210 5.50 24.42 6.43
CA GLU A 210 6.18 25.71 6.43
C GLU A 210 5.26 26.82 5.87
N GLU A 211 4.60 26.56 4.74
CA GLU A 211 3.64 27.48 4.15
C GLU A 211 2.44 27.74 5.08
N GLN A 212 1.88 26.69 5.68
CA GLN A 212 0.82 26.85 6.69
C GLN A 212 1.31 27.65 7.91
N SER A 213 2.55 27.43 8.33
CA SER A 213 3.14 28.15 9.46
C SER A 213 3.30 29.63 9.13
N ARG A 214 3.73 29.96 7.91
CA ARG A 214 3.78 31.33 7.40
C ARG A 214 2.39 31.98 7.40
N LEU A 215 1.40 31.30 6.83
CA LEU A 215 0.01 31.80 6.77
C LEU A 215 -0.59 32.00 8.18
N ARG A 216 -0.28 31.12 9.14
CA ARG A 216 -0.68 31.30 10.55
C ARG A 216 0.02 32.49 11.18
N ALA A 217 1.33 32.66 10.96
CA ALA A 217 2.08 33.79 11.49
C ALA A 217 1.56 35.13 10.94
N GLU A 218 1.17 35.18 9.67
CA GLU A 218 0.51 36.35 9.07
C GLU A 218 -0.88 36.61 9.66
N TYR A 219 -1.64 35.56 9.99
CA TYR A 219 -2.97 35.68 10.59
C TYR A 219 -2.95 36.15 12.06
N TYR A 220 -1.96 35.72 12.86
CA TYR A 220 -1.80 36.11 14.27
C TYR A 220 -0.92 37.36 14.46
N GLY A 221 -0.35 37.90 13.38
CA GLY A 221 0.55 39.06 13.38
C GLY A 221 -0.13 40.42 13.16
N ASN A 222 -1.47 40.50 13.19
CA ASN A 222 -2.24 41.74 13.17
C ASN A 222 -3.07 41.91 14.45
#